data_AF-M6ULR1-F1
#
_entry.id   AF-M6ULR1-F1
#
_cell.length_a   1.000
_cell.length_b   1.000
_cell.length_c   1.000
_cell.angle_alpha   90.00
_cell.angle_beta   90.00
_cell.angle_gamma   90.00
#
_symmetry.space_group_name_H-M   'P 1'
#
loop_
_entity.id
_entity.type
_entity.pdbx_description
1 polymer ?
#
loop_
_entity_poly.entity_id
_entity_poly.type
_entity_poly.pdbx_seq_one_letter_code
_entity_poly.pdbx_strand_id
1 'polypeptide(L)'
;MKKKLINKKHQFIHLESFDRNLKIKFGYSEDARAEQIYSYESEEEAERSLQAYVLWKVWDLFREEDESEDQMMLRRKLLTAEANNSLRIDHKNFDKERICKAILEEDVLFLIANSNLRKIDRLANNVNLDADTALILAVKNDKIAVADYLLHSMFVDFGKKNKQGQTAWDYVYTQKDPFLGDLFLGYALTLESDEQCSRWREELGIPQKPEQNIPIAKSTSNKNGFSIDSLFNACEKKISNFVSEHANETFSAFAIDGGTLALNTIDRQNAGNEISKWKYPGFAEFSEDEGFDEDLYDEHYNLDEEEQKTSAYRIAMEEVLKKVQIGNAIASLKKSEPFFVFLREHTY
;
A
#
# COMPACT_ATOMS: atom_id res chain seq x y z
N MET A 1 -16.84 -20.13 9.93
CA MET A 1 -17.33 -18.75 10.21
C MET A 1 -17.48 -17.99 8.89
N LYS A 2 -18.47 -17.09 8.74
CA LYS A 2 -18.63 -16.26 7.52
C LYS A 2 -18.63 -14.77 7.87
N LYS A 3 -17.92 -13.97 7.07
CA LYS A 3 -17.82 -12.51 7.21
C LYS A 3 -17.89 -11.86 5.84
N LYS A 4 -18.71 -10.82 5.68
CA LYS A 4 -18.71 -9.97 4.50
C LYS A 4 -18.24 -8.58 4.90
N LEU A 5 -17.14 -8.16 4.32
CA LEU A 5 -16.52 -6.86 4.54
C LEU A 5 -16.80 -5.97 3.34
N ILE A 6 -17.10 -4.70 3.59
CA ILE A 6 -17.35 -3.69 2.56
C ILE A 6 -16.62 -2.39 2.89
N ASN A 7 -16.27 -1.60 1.88
CA ASN A 7 -15.71 -0.26 2.08
C ASN A 7 -16.47 0.82 1.30
N LYS A 8 -16.06 2.08 1.47
CA LYS A 8 -16.66 3.24 0.80
C LYS A 8 -16.54 3.22 -0.73
N LYS A 9 -15.61 2.43 -1.26
CA LYS A 9 -15.38 2.28 -2.72
C LYS A 9 -16.22 1.15 -3.32
N HIS A 10 -17.23 0.66 -2.60
CA HIS A 10 -18.09 -0.48 -2.99
C HIS A 10 -17.31 -1.77 -3.30
N GLN A 11 -16.11 -1.92 -2.75
CA GLN A 11 -15.42 -3.20 -2.76
C GLN A 11 -16.03 -4.10 -1.70
N PHE A 12 -16.10 -5.39 -1.98
CA PHE A 12 -16.47 -6.39 -1.00
C PHE A 12 -15.42 -7.49 -0.88
N ILE A 13 -15.32 -8.05 0.32
CA ILE A 13 -14.56 -9.26 0.60
C ILE A 13 -15.46 -10.20 1.39
N HIS A 14 -15.73 -11.38 0.84
CA HIS A 14 -16.41 -12.44 1.54
C HIS A 14 -15.36 -13.46 2.00
N LEU A 15 -15.31 -13.65 3.31
CA LEU A 15 -14.46 -14.62 3.98
C LEU A 15 -15.33 -15.73 4.55
N GLU A 16 -14.98 -16.97 4.26
CA GLU A 16 -15.66 -18.14 4.80
C GLU A 16 -14.62 -19.17 5.27
N SER A 17 -14.56 -19.40 6.58
CA SER A 17 -13.82 -20.52 7.15
C SER A 17 -14.75 -21.74 7.32
N PHE A 18 -14.29 -22.90 6.85
CA PHE A 18 -15.02 -24.17 6.91
C PHE A 18 -14.02 -25.33 6.89
N ASP A 19 -14.25 -26.32 7.75
CA ASP A 19 -13.27 -27.36 8.04
C ASP A 19 -11.88 -26.71 8.28
N ARG A 20 -10.87 -27.14 7.52
CA ARG A 20 -9.51 -26.61 7.54
C ARG A 20 -9.22 -25.63 6.41
N ASN A 21 -10.23 -24.95 5.89
CA ASN A 21 -10.10 -24.06 4.74
C ASN A 21 -10.57 -22.64 5.05
N LEU A 22 -9.89 -21.67 4.45
CA LEU A 22 -10.35 -20.29 4.32
C LEU A 22 -10.62 -20.00 2.85
N LYS A 23 -11.88 -19.73 2.52
CA LYS A 23 -12.26 -19.20 1.22
C LYS A 23 -12.32 -17.68 1.28
N ILE A 24 -11.63 -17.04 0.34
CA ILE A 24 -11.64 -15.60 0.15
C ILE A 24 -12.22 -15.31 -1.23
N LYS A 25 -13.19 -14.41 -1.27
CA LYS A 25 -13.80 -13.93 -2.50
C LYS A 25 -13.83 -12.41 -2.48
N PHE A 26 -13.19 -11.78 -3.45
CA PHE A 26 -13.07 -10.33 -3.56
C PHE A 26 -13.71 -9.83 -4.85
N GLY A 27 -14.33 -8.65 -4.79
CA GLY A 27 -14.98 -8.06 -5.95
C GLY A 27 -15.46 -6.63 -5.72
N TYR A 28 -16.22 -6.13 -6.69
CA TYR A 28 -16.86 -4.81 -6.66
C TYR A 28 -18.37 -5.00 -6.80
N SER A 29 -19.14 -4.28 -5.99
CA SER A 29 -20.61 -4.39 -5.97
C SER A 29 -21.06 -5.83 -5.72
N GLU A 30 -21.58 -6.54 -6.74
CA GLU A 30 -22.01 -7.95 -6.65
C GLU A 30 -21.12 -8.90 -7.46
N ASP A 31 -20.20 -8.36 -8.27
CA ASP A 31 -19.39 -9.15 -9.20
C ASP A 31 -18.07 -9.57 -8.55
N ALA A 32 -17.89 -10.89 -8.47
CA ALA A 32 -16.66 -11.49 -7.99
C ALA A 32 -15.54 -11.29 -9.01
N ARG A 33 -14.42 -10.73 -8.56
CA ARG A 33 -13.22 -10.57 -9.39
C ARG A 33 -12.24 -11.70 -9.19
N ALA A 34 -12.06 -12.17 -7.96
CA ALA A 34 -11.18 -13.29 -7.68
C ALA A 34 -11.75 -14.12 -6.52
N GLU A 35 -11.47 -15.42 -6.55
CA GLU A 35 -11.84 -16.37 -5.51
C GLU A 35 -10.69 -17.36 -5.33
N GLN A 36 -10.30 -17.60 -4.08
CA GLN A 36 -9.26 -18.56 -3.73
C GLN A 36 -9.61 -19.29 -2.43
N ILE A 37 -9.19 -20.55 -2.34
CA ILE A 37 -9.33 -21.38 -1.14
C ILE A 37 -7.93 -21.72 -0.64
N TYR A 38 -7.64 -21.38 0.61
CA TYR A 38 -6.41 -21.71 1.32
C TYR A 38 -6.69 -22.84 2.31
N SER A 39 -5.80 -23.84 2.35
CA SER A 39 -5.91 -24.99 3.25
C SER A 39 -4.88 -24.89 4.37
N TYR A 40 -5.32 -25.14 5.60
CA TYR A 40 -4.53 -25.02 6.82
C TYR A 40 -4.41 -26.37 7.53
N GLU A 41 -3.55 -26.44 8.55
CA GLU A 41 -3.33 -27.68 9.30
C GLU A 41 -4.55 -28.05 10.15
N SER A 42 -5.25 -27.04 10.68
CA SER A 42 -6.42 -27.19 11.54
C SER A 42 -7.51 -26.16 11.25
N GLU A 43 -8.73 -26.45 11.74
CA GLU A 43 -9.85 -25.50 11.66
C GLU A 43 -9.56 -24.22 12.44
N GLU A 44 -8.90 -24.37 13.59
CA GLU A 44 -8.47 -23.26 14.45
C GLU A 44 -7.49 -22.32 13.72
N GLU A 45 -6.59 -22.86 12.90
CA GLU A 45 -5.66 -22.06 12.11
C GLU A 45 -6.38 -21.32 10.98
N ALA A 46 -7.31 -21.98 10.28
CA ALA A 46 -8.14 -21.33 9.27
C ALA A 46 -9.01 -20.22 9.88
N GLU A 47 -9.54 -20.42 11.09
CA GLU A 47 -10.30 -19.40 11.81
C GLU A 47 -9.43 -18.22 12.24
N ARG A 48 -8.22 -18.50 12.76
CA ARG A 48 -7.24 -17.47 13.12
C ARG A 48 -6.88 -16.62 11.90
N SER A 49 -6.67 -17.24 10.74
CA SER A 49 -6.37 -16.52 9.51
C SER A 49 -7.53 -15.62 9.06
N LEU A 50 -8.77 -16.11 9.17
CA LEU A 50 -9.96 -15.30 8.93
C LEU A 50 -9.98 -14.07 9.84
N GLN A 51 -9.73 -14.26 11.14
CA GLN A 51 -9.75 -13.18 12.13
C GLN A 51 -8.62 -12.16 11.89
N ALA A 52 -7.41 -12.62 11.58
CA ALA A 52 -6.28 -11.77 11.23
C ALA A 52 -6.60 -10.91 9.99
N TYR A 53 -7.24 -11.50 8.98
CA TYR A 53 -7.66 -10.78 7.78
C TYR A 53 -8.75 -9.74 8.06
N VAL A 54 -9.76 -10.08 8.86
CA VAL A 54 -10.79 -9.11 9.29
C VAL A 54 -10.14 -7.94 10.04
N LEU A 55 -9.23 -8.22 10.97
CA LEU A 55 -8.53 -7.20 11.74
C LEU A 55 -7.72 -6.27 10.82
N TRP A 56 -6.96 -6.84 9.88
CA TRP A 56 -6.26 -6.07 8.86
C TRP A 56 -7.22 -5.16 8.09
N LYS A 57 -8.32 -5.72 7.59
CA LYS A 57 -9.24 -4.98 6.74
C LYS A 57 -10.04 -3.91 7.46
N VAL A 58 -10.34 -4.10 8.75
CA VAL A 58 -10.87 -3.01 9.59
C VAL A 58 -9.87 -1.85 9.70
N TRP A 59 -8.58 -2.16 9.85
CA TRP A 59 -7.54 -1.14 9.82
C TRP A 59 -7.46 -0.42 8.46
N ASP A 60 -7.65 -1.17 7.36
CA ASP A 60 -7.73 -0.71 5.96
C ASP A 60 -9.14 -0.18 5.56
N LEU A 61 -9.93 0.29 6.54
CA LEU A 61 -11.22 0.98 6.33
C LEU A 61 -12.34 0.15 5.68
N PHE A 62 -12.26 -1.18 5.78
CA PHE A 62 -13.41 -2.04 5.58
C PHE A 62 -14.19 -2.15 6.88
N ARG A 63 -15.50 -2.34 6.76
CA ARG A 63 -16.41 -2.66 7.86
C ARG A 63 -17.14 -3.95 7.55
N GLU A 64 -17.65 -4.62 8.58
CA GLU A 64 -18.60 -5.70 8.36
C GLU A 64 -19.91 -5.14 7.76
N GLU A 65 -20.61 -5.90 6.93
CA GLU A 65 -21.80 -5.43 6.20
C GLU A 65 -22.91 -4.89 7.13
N ASP A 66 -23.03 -5.47 8.32
CA ASP A 66 -23.98 -5.09 9.38
C ASP A 66 -23.43 -4.05 10.37
N GLU A 67 -22.17 -3.65 10.23
CA GLU A 67 -21.50 -2.64 11.06
C GLU A 67 -21.68 -1.24 10.46
N SER A 68 -21.94 -0.24 11.31
CA SER A 68 -21.96 1.17 10.88
C SER A 68 -20.54 1.73 10.69
N GLU A 69 -20.40 2.83 9.96
CA GLU A 69 -19.09 3.47 9.80
C GLU A 69 -18.50 3.95 11.13
N ASP A 70 -19.33 4.49 12.02
CA ASP A 70 -18.91 4.93 13.35
C ASP A 70 -18.42 3.77 14.23
N GLN A 71 -19.08 2.61 14.13
CA GLN A 71 -18.68 1.40 14.85
C GLN A 71 -17.32 0.88 14.35
N MET A 72 -17.12 0.82 13.04
CA MET A 72 -15.84 0.44 12.44
C MET A 72 -14.73 1.42 12.84
N MET A 73 -14.99 2.73 12.78
CA MET A 73 -14.00 3.75 13.17
C MET A 73 -13.61 3.64 14.64
N LEU A 74 -14.58 3.36 15.53
CA LEU A 74 -14.31 3.10 16.94
C LEU A 74 -13.45 1.84 17.12
N ARG A 75 -13.79 0.75 16.42
CA ARG A 75 -13.01 -0.50 16.44
C ARG A 75 -11.59 -0.28 15.96
N ARG A 76 -11.39 0.42 14.85
CA ARG A 76 -10.07 0.81 14.32
C ARG A 76 -9.28 1.65 15.33
N LYS A 77 -9.93 2.59 16.02
CA LYS A 77 -9.30 3.40 17.07
C LYS A 77 -8.84 2.54 18.25
N LEU A 78 -9.68 1.61 18.70
CA LEU A 78 -9.33 0.68 19.78
C LEU A 78 -8.18 -0.25 19.40
N LEU A 79 -8.21 -0.84 18.20
CA LEU A 79 -7.11 -1.65 17.65
C LEU A 79 -5.80 -0.86 17.57
N THR A 80 -5.87 0.39 17.12
CA THR A 80 -4.71 1.29 17.06
C THR A 80 -4.13 1.57 18.46
N ALA A 81 -5.00 1.81 19.44
CA ALA A 81 -4.58 2.03 20.82
C ALA A 81 -3.93 0.77 21.44
N GLU A 82 -4.51 -0.40 21.21
CA GLU A 82 -3.96 -1.69 21.67
C GLU A 82 -2.59 -1.97 21.04
N ALA A 83 -2.49 -1.80 19.71
CA ALA A 83 -1.24 -1.92 18.97
C ALA A 83 -0.14 -1.02 19.56
N ASN A 84 -0.45 0.26 19.79
CA ASN A 84 0.52 1.23 20.29
C ASN A 84 0.92 1.00 21.75
N ASN A 85 -0.01 0.57 22.61
CA ASN A 85 0.23 0.47 24.05
C ASN A 85 0.88 -0.85 24.48
N SER A 86 0.60 -1.95 23.76
CA SER A 86 0.97 -3.30 24.23
C SER A 86 1.94 -4.03 23.30
N LEU A 87 1.98 -3.69 22.01
CA LEU A 87 2.74 -4.44 21.01
C LEU A 87 3.94 -3.69 20.44
N ARG A 88 3.99 -2.37 20.63
CA ARG A 88 5.11 -1.55 20.16
C ARG A 88 6.36 -1.85 20.96
N ILE A 89 7.47 -2.11 20.26
CA ILE A 89 8.75 -2.39 20.90
C ILE A 89 9.80 -1.34 20.56
N ASP A 90 10.85 -1.26 21.39
CA ASP A 90 12.01 -0.44 21.09
C ASP A 90 12.73 -0.96 19.83
N HIS A 91 13.07 -0.05 18.91
CA HIS A 91 13.82 -0.36 17.68
C HIS A 91 15.14 -1.12 17.92
N LYS A 92 15.77 -1.01 19.09
CA LYS A 92 16.97 -1.78 19.47
C LYS A 92 16.68 -3.26 19.68
N ASN A 93 15.44 -3.59 20.02
CA ASN A 93 14.96 -4.94 20.28
C ASN A 93 14.16 -5.50 19.09
N PHE A 94 14.09 -4.76 17.97
CA PHE A 94 13.42 -5.19 16.75
C PHE A 94 14.42 -5.86 15.82
N ASP A 95 14.19 -7.14 15.57
CA ASP A 95 15.08 -8.01 14.81
C ASP A 95 14.30 -8.89 13.82
N LYS A 96 15.06 -9.68 13.05
CA LYS A 96 14.54 -10.57 12.01
C LYS A 96 13.66 -11.69 12.56
N GLU A 97 13.99 -12.21 13.75
CA GLU A 97 13.30 -13.37 14.34
C GLU A 97 11.88 -12.98 14.74
N ARG A 98 11.72 -11.79 15.33
CA ARG A 98 10.40 -11.26 15.68
C ARG A 98 9.52 -11.00 14.47
N ILE A 99 10.08 -10.45 13.38
CA ILE A 99 9.34 -10.24 12.14
C ILE A 99 8.91 -11.58 11.54
N CYS A 100 9.83 -12.56 11.46
CA CYS A 100 9.49 -13.90 10.98
C CYS A 100 8.36 -14.52 11.80
N LYS A 101 8.48 -14.45 13.14
CA LYS A 101 7.48 -14.99 14.04
C LYS A 101 6.11 -14.33 13.81
N ALA A 102 6.05 -13.00 13.76
CA ALA A 102 4.81 -12.27 13.52
C ALA A 102 4.18 -12.62 12.16
N ILE A 103 4.99 -12.83 11.12
CA ILE A 103 4.49 -13.28 9.81
C ILE A 103 3.89 -14.69 9.90
N LEU A 104 4.63 -15.64 10.47
CA LEU A 104 4.22 -17.05 10.53
C LEU A 104 3.03 -17.28 11.46
N GLU A 105 2.92 -16.50 12.53
CA GLU A 105 1.79 -16.52 13.46
C GLU A 105 0.61 -15.65 12.99
N GLU A 106 0.78 -14.94 11.87
CA GLU A 106 -0.20 -14.02 11.29
C GLU A 106 -0.62 -12.88 12.24
N ASP A 107 0.32 -12.42 13.06
CA ASP A 107 0.17 -11.32 14.01
C ASP A 107 0.26 -9.96 13.28
N VAL A 108 -0.78 -9.66 12.50
CA VAL A 108 -0.87 -8.42 11.74
C VAL A 108 -0.87 -7.19 12.65
N LEU A 109 -1.44 -7.30 13.86
CA LEU A 109 -1.52 -6.17 14.78
C LEU A 109 -0.13 -5.77 15.30
N PHE A 110 0.75 -6.74 15.58
CA PHE A 110 2.16 -6.48 15.88
C PHE A 110 2.88 -5.82 14.70
N LEU A 111 2.62 -6.27 13.46
CA LEU A 111 3.23 -5.68 12.27
C LEU A 111 2.79 -4.23 12.05
N ILE A 112 1.51 -3.93 12.24
CA ILE A 112 0.95 -2.57 12.17
C ILE A 112 1.59 -1.69 13.25
N ALA A 113 1.64 -2.15 14.51
CA ALA A 113 2.20 -1.42 15.65
C ALA A 113 3.65 -0.98 15.44
N ASN A 114 4.40 -1.77 14.67
CA ASN A 114 5.83 -1.60 14.47
C ASN A 114 6.20 -1.15 13.05
N SER A 115 5.21 -0.85 12.21
CA SER A 115 5.36 -0.45 10.79
C SER A 115 6.27 0.76 10.54
N ASN A 116 6.41 1.64 11.55
CA ASN A 116 7.22 2.86 11.47
C ASN A 116 8.58 2.74 12.17
N LEU A 117 9.00 1.53 12.59
CA LEU A 117 10.29 1.37 13.25
C LEU A 117 11.46 1.60 12.29
N ARG A 118 12.51 2.25 12.79
CA ARG A 118 13.74 2.48 12.04
C ARG A 118 14.33 1.13 11.59
N LYS A 119 14.72 1.01 10.31
CA LYS A 119 15.27 -0.19 9.66
C LYS A 119 14.26 -1.29 9.33
N ILE A 120 12.96 -1.08 9.52
CA ILE A 120 11.94 -2.09 9.18
C ILE A 120 12.02 -2.50 7.71
N ASP A 121 12.28 -1.56 6.81
CA ASP A 121 12.56 -1.78 5.40
C ASP A 121 13.72 -2.77 5.18
N ARG A 122 14.86 -2.54 5.83
CA ARG A 122 16.02 -3.42 5.70
C ARG A 122 15.76 -4.82 6.25
N LEU A 123 15.02 -4.92 7.35
CA LEU A 123 14.73 -6.20 7.99
C LEU A 123 13.68 -6.98 7.19
N ALA A 124 12.60 -6.31 6.76
CA ALA A 124 11.53 -6.90 5.97
C ALA A 124 12.01 -7.38 4.60
N ASN A 125 13.06 -6.79 4.01
CA ASN A 125 13.60 -7.25 2.73
C ASN A 125 14.65 -8.36 2.84
N ASN A 126 14.87 -8.91 4.05
CA ASN A 126 15.74 -10.06 4.29
C ASN A 126 15.44 -10.64 5.69
N VAL A 127 14.37 -11.40 5.83
CA VAL A 127 13.86 -11.84 7.15
C VAL A 127 14.49 -13.15 7.63
N ASN A 128 14.93 -14.04 6.74
CA ASN A 128 15.46 -15.35 7.14
C ASN A 128 16.84 -15.67 6.51
N LEU A 129 17.35 -16.87 6.78
CA LEU A 129 18.65 -17.32 6.25
C LEU A 129 18.63 -17.53 4.72
N ASP A 130 17.46 -17.76 4.13
CA ASP A 130 17.27 -17.86 2.67
C ASP A 130 17.22 -16.49 1.98
N ALA A 131 17.32 -15.41 2.76
CA ALA A 131 17.11 -14.05 2.31
C ALA A 131 15.73 -13.82 1.67
N ASP A 132 14.71 -14.57 2.11
CA ASP A 132 13.33 -14.26 1.78
C ASP A 132 13.01 -12.85 2.31
N THR A 133 12.20 -12.10 1.56
CA THR A 133 11.53 -10.93 2.11
C THR A 133 10.36 -11.38 2.98
N ALA A 134 9.84 -10.46 3.80
CA ALA A 134 8.63 -10.66 4.59
C ALA A 134 7.47 -11.10 3.71
N LEU A 135 7.35 -10.52 2.51
CA LEU A 135 6.30 -10.86 1.55
C LEU A 135 6.51 -12.24 0.94
N ILE A 136 7.75 -12.60 0.57
CA ILE A 136 8.06 -13.98 0.14
C ILE A 136 7.71 -14.98 1.23
N LEU A 137 8.07 -14.70 2.49
CA LEU A 137 7.78 -15.59 3.62
C LEU A 137 6.26 -15.74 3.84
N ALA A 138 5.50 -14.65 3.75
CA ALA A 138 4.05 -14.69 3.90
C ALA A 138 3.38 -15.52 2.78
N VAL A 139 3.75 -15.30 1.52
CA VAL A 139 3.21 -16.03 0.36
C VAL A 139 3.56 -17.52 0.42
N LYS A 140 4.79 -17.90 0.78
CA LYS A 140 5.21 -19.31 0.86
C LYS A 140 4.46 -20.12 1.93
N ASN A 141 3.89 -19.44 2.92
CA ASN A 141 3.24 -20.06 4.08
C ASN A 141 1.74 -19.73 4.15
N ASP A 142 1.15 -19.27 3.05
CA ASP A 142 -0.29 -18.93 2.95
C ASP A 142 -0.78 -18.00 4.08
N LYS A 143 0.08 -17.08 4.53
CA LYS A 143 -0.24 -16.06 5.53
C LYS A 143 -0.86 -14.85 4.85
N ILE A 144 -2.07 -15.07 4.33
CA ILE A 144 -2.76 -14.21 3.37
C ILE A 144 -3.07 -12.81 3.93
N ALA A 145 -3.33 -12.68 5.22
CA ALA A 145 -3.61 -11.38 5.84
C ALA A 145 -2.35 -10.53 5.90
N VAL A 146 -1.23 -11.18 6.21
CA VAL A 146 0.09 -10.55 6.20
C VAL A 146 0.53 -10.23 4.78
N ALA A 147 0.31 -11.13 3.80
CA ALA A 147 0.66 -10.86 2.41
C ALA A 147 -0.09 -9.64 1.86
N ASP A 148 -1.40 -9.56 2.08
CA ASP A 148 -2.23 -8.41 1.72
C ASP A 148 -1.75 -7.13 2.42
N TYR A 149 -1.53 -7.18 3.74
CA TYR A 149 -0.95 -6.07 4.50
C TYR A 149 0.37 -5.57 3.91
N LEU A 150 1.30 -6.48 3.61
CA LEU A 150 2.62 -6.13 3.10
C LEU A 150 2.56 -5.52 1.70
N LEU A 151 1.62 -5.93 0.85
CA LEU A 151 1.38 -5.30 -0.45
C LEU A 151 0.87 -3.87 -0.34
N HIS A 152 0.20 -3.53 0.77
CA HIS A 152 -0.23 -2.15 1.07
C HIS A 152 0.82 -1.37 1.87
N SER A 153 1.88 -2.04 2.33
CA SER A 153 2.93 -1.44 3.16
C SER A 153 4.08 -0.89 2.30
N MET A 154 4.61 0.26 2.70
CA MET A 154 5.63 0.99 1.93
C MET A 154 7.08 0.51 2.14
N PHE A 155 7.31 -0.55 2.92
CA PHE A 155 8.67 -0.96 3.32
C PHE A 155 9.16 -2.26 2.67
N VAL A 156 8.35 -2.92 1.84
CA VAL A 156 8.75 -4.14 1.11
C VAL A 156 9.09 -3.82 -0.34
N ASP A 157 10.22 -4.32 -0.81
CA ASP A 157 10.65 -4.29 -2.21
C ASP A 157 10.10 -5.52 -2.93
N PHE A 158 9.14 -5.31 -3.82
CA PHE A 158 8.47 -6.37 -4.57
C PHE A 158 9.39 -7.06 -5.58
N GLY A 159 10.41 -6.37 -6.08
CA GLY A 159 11.40 -6.91 -7.02
C GLY A 159 12.53 -7.68 -6.34
N LYS A 160 12.58 -7.65 -5.00
CA LYS A 160 13.66 -8.28 -4.25
C LYS A 160 13.63 -9.80 -4.41
N LYS A 161 14.76 -10.34 -4.86
CA LYS A 161 14.98 -11.78 -5.00
C LYS A 161 15.62 -12.38 -3.75
N ASN A 162 15.17 -13.57 -3.37
CA ASN A 162 15.83 -14.40 -2.35
C ASN A 162 17.09 -15.09 -2.90
N LYS A 163 17.73 -15.95 -2.10
CA LYS A 163 18.93 -16.71 -2.52
C LYS A 163 18.68 -17.64 -3.70
N GLN A 164 17.44 -18.08 -3.90
CA GLN A 164 17.04 -18.91 -5.03
C GLN A 164 16.75 -18.08 -6.29
N GLY A 165 16.88 -16.75 -6.24
CA GLY A 165 16.61 -15.87 -7.35
C GLY A 165 15.12 -15.60 -7.59
N GLN A 166 14.26 -15.95 -6.64
CA GLN A 166 12.80 -15.84 -6.74
C GLN A 166 12.29 -14.60 -5.99
N THR A 167 11.33 -13.91 -6.59
CA THR A 167 10.52 -12.84 -5.99
C THR A 167 9.24 -13.41 -5.36
N ALA A 168 8.48 -12.58 -4.64
CA ALA A 168 7.19 -13.02 -4.12
C ALA A 168 6.18 -13.32 -5.24
N TRP A 169 6.23 -12.56 -6.34
CA TRP A 169 5.41 -12.82 -7.53
C TRP A 169 5.67 -14.20 -8.12
N ASP A 170 6.94 -14.62 -8.20
CA ASP A 170 7.28 -15.93 -8.77
C ASP A 170 6.60 -17.07 -8.01
N TYR A 171 6.45 -16.96 -6.68
CA TYR A 171 5.71 -17.93 -5.87
C TYR A 171 4.20 -17.89 -6.14
N VAL A 172 3.59 -16.70 -6.13
CA VAL A 172 2.15 -16.52 -6.44
C VAL A 172 1.81 -17.12 -7.80
N TYR A 173 2.62 -16.78 -8.81
CA TYR A 173 2.41 -17.24 -10.17
C TYR A 173 2.61 -18.76 -10.31
N THR A 174 3.62 -19.32 -9.64
CA THR A 174 3.85 -20.79 -9.61
C THR A 174 2.72 -21.55 -8.92
N GLN A 175 2.18 -21.01 -7.83
CA GLN A 175 1.04 -21.58 -7.10
C GLN A 175 -0.29 -21.43 -7.86
N LYS A 176 -0.32 -20.57 -8.89
CA LYS A 176 -1.53 -20.18 -9.63
C LYS A 176 -2.62 -19.62 -8.72
N ASP A 177 -2.23 -18.74 -7.79
CA ASP A 177 -3.16 -18.08 -6.88
C ASP A 177 -3.81 -16.86 -7.58
N PRO A 178 -5.12 -16.92 -7.93
CA PRO A 178 -5.81 -15.82 -8.60
C PRO A 178 -6.06 -14.62 -7.68
N PHE A 179 -6.18 -14.84 -6.36
CA PHE A 179 -6.47 -13.77 -5.40
C PHE A 179 -5.22 -12.94 -5.13
N LEU A 180 -4.13 -13.57 -4.69
CA LEU A 180 -2.85 -12.87 -4.54
C LEU A 180 -2.36 -12.36 -5.90
N GLY A 181 -2.60 -13.11 -6.98
CA GLY A 181 -2.31 -12.67 -8.34
C GLY A 181 -2.94 -11.32 -8.68
N ASP A 182 -4.23 -11.16 -8.42
CA ASP A 182 -4.94 -9.91 -8.67
C ASP A 182 -4.45 -8.76 -7.80
N LEU A 183 -4.11 -9.03 -6.52
CA LEU A 183 -3.52 -8.04 -5.62
C LEU A 183 -2.13 -7.58 -6.12
N PHE A 184 -1.24 -8.50 -6.49
CA PHE A 184 0.09 -8.15 -7.01
C PHE A 184 0.00 -7.33 -8.30
N LEU A 185 -0.90 -7.67 -9.20
CA LEU A 185 -1.15 -6.89 -10.41
C LEU A 185 -1.75 -5.51 -10.11
N GLY A 186 -2.43 -5.35 -8.97
CA GLY A 186 -2.98 -4.06 -8.52
C GLY A 186 -1.96 -3.17 -7.81
N TYR A 187 -1.00 -3.76 -7.09
CA TYR A 187 -0.13 -3.03 -6.16
C TYR A 187 1.37 -3.05 -6.51
N ALA A 188 1.87 -4.12 -7.13
CA ALA A 188 3.29 -4.42 -7.18
C ALA A 188 3.91 -4.43 -8.59
N LEU A 189 3.14 -4.79 -9.63
CA LEU A 189 3.67 -5.05 -10.98
C LEU A 189 3.47 -3.91 -11.97
N THR A 190 3.68 -2.68 -11.51
CA THR A 190 3.33 -1.45 -12.23
C THR A 190 4.31 -1.07 -13.35
N LEU A 191 5.34 -1.89 -13.56
CA LEU A 191 6.40 -1.71 -14.56
C LEU A 191 6.24 -2.61 -15.80
N GLU A 192 5.22 -3.47 -15.80
CA GLU A 192 5.00 -4.46 -16.85
C GLU A 192 3.98 -3.92 -17.87
N SER A 193 4.16 -4.29 -19.14
CA SER A 193 3.25 -3.82 -20.20
C SER A 193 1.81 -4.31 -19.97
N ASP A 194 0.81 -3.53 -20.42
CA ASP A 194 -0.60 -3.92 -20.36
C ASP A 194 -0.83 -5.31 -21.00
N GLU A 195 -0.09 -5.63 -22.05
CA GLU A 195 -0.13 -6.95 -22.71
C GLU A 195 0.38 -8.07 -21.78
N GLN A 196 1.50 -7.84 -21.09
CA GLN A 196 2.07 -8.80 -20.14
C GLN A 196 1.15 -9.00 -18.93
N CYS A 197 0.59 -7.92 -18.38
CA CYS A 197 -0.39 -8.01 -17.29
C CYS A 197 -1.67 -8.74 -17.73
N SER A 198 -2.16 -8.50 -18.95
CA SER A 198 -3.34 -9.18 -19.51
C SER A 198 -3.11 -10.67 -19.66
N ARG A 199 -1.92 -11.07 -20.12
CA ARG A 199 -1.53 -12.49 -20.21
C ARG A 199 -1.50 -13.17 -18.84
N TRP A 200 -0.91 -12.53 -17.83
CA TRP A 200 -0.90 -13.09 -16.48
C TRP A 200 -2.30 -13.22 -15.88
N ARG A 201 -3.21 -12.27 -16.14
CA ARG A 201 -4.61 -12.38 -15.73
C ARG A 201 -5.26 -13.62 -16.33
N GLU A 202 -5.07 -13.83 -17.63
CA GLU A 202 -5.62 -14.99 -18.35
C GLU A 202 -5.05 -16.30 -17.80
N GLU A 203 -3.74 -16.40 -17.61
CA GLU A 203 -3.06 -17.60 -17.11
C GLU A 203 -3.45 -17.96 -15.66
N LEU A 204 -3.80 -16.95 -14.85
CA LEU A 204 -4.30 -17.11 -13.49
C LEU A 204 -5.83 -17.27 -13.43
N GLY A 205 -6.54 -17.22 -14.56
CA GLY A 205 -8.00 -17.29 -14.59
C GLY A 205 -8.70 -16.10 -13.94
N ILE A 206 -7.99 -14.97 -13.79
CA ILE A 206 -8.53 -13.73 -13.29
C ILE A 206 -9.29 -13.06 -14.44
N PRO A 207 -10.55 -12.64 -14.26
CA PRO A 207 -11.25 -11.86 -15.26
C PRO A 207 -10.39 -10.69 -15.69
N GLN A 208 -10.35 -10.46 -17.01
CA GLN A 208 -9.84 -9.19 -17.50
C GLN A 208 -10.62 -8.10 -16.77
N LYS A 209 -9.94 -7.01 -16.40
CA LYS A 209 -10.67 -5.83 -15.93
C LYS A 209 -11.79 -5.62 -16.96
N PRO A 210 -13.06 -5.46 -16.55
CA PRO A 210 -14.04 -4.92 -17.47
C PRO A 210 -13.34 -3.76 -18.16
N GLU A 211 -13.47 -3.62 -19.48
CA GLU A 211 -13.26 -2.31 -20.09
C GLU A 211 -14.08 -1.38 -19.20
N GLN A 212 -13.39 -0.66 -18.33
CA GLN A 212 -14.05 0.36 -17.61
C GLN A 212 -14.25 1.39 -18.73
N ASN A 213 -15.40 1.29 -19.38
CA ASN A 213 -16.34 2.39 -19.26
C ASN A 213 -16.50 2.66 -17.75
N ILE A 214 -15.44 3.19 -17.11
CA ILE A 214 -15.59 4.35 -16.28
C ILE A 214 -16.38 5.21 -17.25
N PRO A 215 -17.65 5.55 -16.99
CA PRO A 215 -18.10 6.80 -17.56
C PRO A 215 -16.94 7.72 -17.23
N ILE A 216 -16.20 8.24 -18.23
CA ILE A 216 -15.32 9.38 -18.00
C ILE A 216 -16.22 10.25 -17.16
N ALA A 217 -15.94 10.31 -15.86
CA ALA A 217 -16.85 10.95 -14.94
C ALA A 217 -16.85 12.33 -15.53
N LYS A 218 -17.98 12.72 -16.14
CA LYS A 218 -18.13 14.05 -16.73
C LYS A 218 -17.57 14.93 -15.66
N SER A 219 -16.43 15.57 -15.95
CA SER A 219 -15.56 16.17 -14.95
C SER A 219 -16.45 16.76 -13.87
N THR A 220 -16.57 16.07 -12.74
CA THR A 220 -17.29 16.65 -11.62
C THR A 220 -16.30 17.63 -11.06
N SER A 221 -16.23 18.78 -11.71
CA SER A 221 -15.79 20.03 -11.11
C SER A 221 -16.75 20.26 -9.94
N ASN A 222 -16.53 19.56 -8.84
CA ASN A 222 -16.90 20.11 -7.56
C ASN A 222 -15.97 21.30 -7.41
N LYS A 223 -16.54 22.49 -7.35
CA LYS A 223 -15.81 23.74 -7.10
C LYS A 223 -15.15 23.80 -5.71
N ASN A 224 -15.18 22.70 -4.95
CA ASN A 224 -14.62 22.56 -3.61
C ASN A 224 -14.09 21.12 -3.47
N GLY A 225 -12.77 20.93 -3.40
CA GLY A 225 -12.10 19.64 -3.20
C GLY A 225 -10.94 19.33 -4.15
N PHE A 226 -9.96 18.55 -3.66
CA PHE A 226 -8.82 18.06 -4.45
C PHE A 226 -9.26 17.23 -5.67
N SER A 227 -8.72 17.53 -6.86
CA SER A 227 -8.96 16.73 -8.07
C SER A 227 -7.81 15.75 -8.31
N ILE A 228 -7.94 14.53 -7.77
CA ILE A 228 -6.87 13.51 -7.76
C ILE A 228 -6.26 13.23 -9.14
N ASP A 229 -7.09 13.08 -10.18
CA ASP A 229 -6.58 12.82 -11.54
C ASP A 229 -5.83 14.02 -12.12
N SER A 230 -6.31 15.23 -11.88
CA SER A 230 -5.65 16.47 -12.32
C SER A 230 -4.31 16.65 -11.63
N LEU A 231 -4.25 16.39 -10.31
CA LEU A 231 -3.02 16.44 -9.52
C LEU A 231 -2.02 15.37 -9.98
N PHE A 232 -2.49 14.14 -10.24
CA PHE A 232 -1.64 13.09 -10.78
C PHE A 232 -1.06 13.47 -12.15
N ASN A 233 -1.90 13.95 -13.07
CA ASN A 233 -1.45 14.42 -14.39
C ASN A 233 -0.44 15.58 -14.28
N ALA A 234 -0.65 16.48 -13.31
CA ALA A 234 0.28 17.58 -13.01
C ALA A 234 1.62 17.04 -12.51
N CYS A 235 1.62 16.04 -11.60
CA CYS A 235 2.82 15.34 -11.17
C CYS A 235 3.58 14.74 -12.35
N GLU A 236 2.91 13.96 -13.20
CA GLU A 236 3.55 13.32 -14.37
C GLU A 236 4.24 14.34 -15.26
N LYS A 237 3.53 15.43 -15.60
CA LYS A 237 4.05 16.50 -16.43
C LYS A 237 5.25 17.19 -15.78
N LYS A 238 5.18 17.51 -14.49
CA LYS A 238 6.23 18.22 -13.76
C LYS A 238 7.48 17.39 -13.61
N ILE A 239 7.33 16.10 -13.27
CA ILE A 239 8.45 15.17 -13.18
C ILE A 239 9.08 14.98 -14.56
N SER A 240 8.29 14.79 -15.61
CA SER A 240 8.79 14.62 -16.97
C SER A 240 9.60 15.84 -17.44
N ASN A 241 9.08 17.06 -17.21
CA ASN A 241 9.80 18.30 -17.52
C ASN A 241 11.11 18.40 -16.71
N PHE A 242 11.04 18.14 -15.40
CA PHE A 242 12.21 18.21 -14.52
C PHE A 242 13.31 17.22 -14.94
N VAL A 243 12.93 15.97 -15.28
CA VAL A 243 13.88 14.95 -15.76
C VAL A 243 14.61 15.39 -17.02
N SER A 244 13.92 16.10 -17.93
CA SER A 244 14.56 16.56 -19.17
C SER A 244 15.73 17.54 -18.91
N GLU A 245 15.65 18.30 -17.82
CA GLU A 245 16.70 19.25 -17.40
C GLU A 245 17.77 18.59 -16.53
N HIS A 246 17.46 17.44 -15.92
CA HIS A 246 18.31 16.74 -14.96
C HIS A 246 18.65 15.29 -15.38
N ALA A 247 18.70 15.01 -16.68
CA ALA A 247 18.80 13.65 -17.25
C ALA A 247 20.03 12.83 -16.78
N ASN A 248 21.08 13.49 -16.29
CA ASN A 248 22.31 12.84 -15.82
C ASN A 248 22.26 12.45 -14.33
N GLU A 249 21.29 12.95 -13.57
CA GLU A 249 21.21 12.75 -12.13
C GLU A 249 20.54 11.43 -11.77
N THR A 250 20.99 10.82 -10.66
CA THR A 250 20.35 9.65 -10.07
C THR A 250 19.59 10.09 -8.81
N PHE A 251 18.28 9.90 -8.82
CA PHE A 251 17.39 10.29 -7.73
C PHE A 251 17.21 9.15 -6.73
N SER A 252 17.13 9.47 -5.45
CA SER A 252 16.98 8.50 -4.36
C SER A 252 15.65 8.58 -3.63
N ALA A 253 14.92 9.69 -3.77
CA ALA A 253 13.60 9.83 -3.18
C ALA A 253 12.74 10.86 -3.92
N PHE A 254 11.44 10.67 -3.86
CA PHE A 254 10.39 11.61 -4.24
C PHE A 254 9.43 11.80 -3.06
N ALA A 255 8.92 13.02 -2.87
CA ALA A 255 7.92 13.28 -1.86
C ALA A 255 6.95 14.37 -2.27
N ILE A 256 5.77 14.34 -1.66
CA ILE A 256 4.82 15.44 -1.63
C ILE A 256 4.93 16.09 -0.24
N ASP A 257 5.13 17.41 -0.19
CA ASP A 257 5.27 18.21 1.03
C ASP A 257 4.33 19.42 0.94
N GLY A 258 3.18 19.33 1.60
CA GLY A 258 2.08 20.26 1.37
C GLY A 258 1.63 20.26 -0.09
N GLY A 259 1.58 21.45 -0.69
CA GLY A 259 1.34 21.62 -2.12
C GLY A 259 2.56 21.39 -3.01
N THR A 260 3.72 20.98 -2.48
CA THR A 260 4.97 20.94 -3.25
C THR A 260 5.45 19.52 -3.55
N LEU A 261 6.19 19.40 -4.66
CA LEU A 261 6.86 18.18 -5.09
C LEU A 261 8.36 18.30 -4.81
N ALA A 262 8.91 17.27 -4.18
CA ALA A 262 10.30 17.22 -3.77
C ALA A 262 11.04 16.02 -4.38
N LEU A 263 12.31 16.22 -4.73
CA LEU A 263 13.22 15.17 -5.20
C LEU A 263 14.55 15.25 -4.45
N ASN A 264 15.10 14.09 -4.11
CA ASN A 264 16.44 13.97 -3.59
C ASN A 264 17.34 13.13 -4.49
N THR A 265 18.65 13.34 -4.36
CA THR A 265 19.67 12.61 -5.12
C THR A 265 20.57 11.81 -4.20
N ILE A 266 21.26 10.82 -4.77
CA ILE A 266 22.19 9.94 -4.03
C ILE A 266 23.30 10.71 -3.30
N ASP A 267 23.71 11.87 -3.78
CA ASP A 267 24.77 12.67 -3.18
C ASP A 267 24.35 13.29 -1.82
N ARG A 268 23.05 13.22 -1.50
CA ARG A 268 22.45 13.70 -0.25
C ARG A 268 21.73 12.62 0.54
N GLN A 269 22.24 11.37 0.50
CA GLN A 269 21.70 10.22 1.26
C GLN A 269 21.52 10.47 2.79
N ASN A 270 22.19 11.48 3.37
CA ASN A 270 22.07 11.83 4.79
C ASN A 270 20.94 12.81 5.13
N ALA A 271 20.12 13.26 4.17
CA ALA A 271 19.04 14.22 4.44
C ALA A 271 17.85 13.60 5.20
N GLY A 272 17.73 12.27 5.23
CA GLY A 272 16.64 11.57 5.93
C GLY A 272 15.25 12.10 5.52
N ASN A 273 14.38 12.30 6.51
CA ASN A 273 13.02 12.80 6.33
C ASN A 273 12.94 14.34 6.30
N GLU A 274 14.06 15.06 6.45
CA GLU A 274 14.06 16.53 6.39
C GLU A 274 14.07 17.00 4.93
N ILE A 275 12.88 17.11 4.32
CA ILE A 275 12.75 17.50 2.92
C ILE A 275 13.47 18.82 2.63
N SER A 276 13.49 19.79 3.56
CA SER A 276 14.22 21.06 3.41
C SER A 276 15.73 20.91 3.14
N LYS A 277 16.33 19.76 3.46
CA LYS A 277 17.74 19.44 3.19
C LYS A 277 17.95 18.68 1.88
N TRP A 278 16.88 18.30 1.20
CA TRP A 278 16.93 17.62 -0.09
C TRP A 278 17.56 18.52 -1.14
N LYS A 279 18.06 17.91 -2.22
CA LYS A 279 18.63 18.68 -3.33
C LYS A 279 17.56 19.56 -3.99
N TYR A 280 16.33 19.07 -4.09
CA TYR A 280 15.20 19.77 -4.67
C TYR A 280 13.95 19.67 -3.77
N PRO A 281 13.87 20.45 -2.70
CA PRO A 281 12.83 20.33 -1.67
C PRO A 281 11.42 20.76 -2.12
N GLY A 282 11.30 21.39 -3.28
CA GLY A 282 10.05 21.96 -3.82
C GLY A 282 10.28 22.35 -5.27
N PHE A 283 10.70 21.40 -6.11
CA PHE A 283 11.05 21.68 -7.51
C PHE A 283 9.85 22.10 -8.34
N ALA A 284 8.65 21.76 -7.87
CA ALA A 284 7.39 22.22 -8.42
C ALA A 284 6.32 22.27 -7.32
N GLU A 285 5.24 23.00 -7.56
CA GLU A 285 4.11 23.16 -6.64
C GLU A 285 2.81 22.95 -7.40
N PHE A 286 1.81 22.31 -6.80
CA PHE A 286 0.47 22.24 -7.35
C PHE A 286 -0.22 23.60 -7.31
N SER A 287 -1.01 23.90 -8.34
CA SER A 287 -1.88 25.08 -8.37
C SER A 287 -3.36 24.71 -8.20
N GLU A 288 -4.19 25.68 -7.85
CA GLU A 288 -5.65 25.52 -7.84
C GLU A 288 -6.20 25.03 -9.19
N ASP A 289 -5.66 25.54 -10.31
CA ASP A 289 -6.03 25.12 -11.67
C ASP A 289 -5.69 23.66 -11.97
N GLU A 290 -4.80 23.05 -11.20
CA GLU A 290 -4.44 21.64 -11.28
C GLU A 290 -5.25 20.79 -10.29
N GLY A 291 -6.21 21.40 -9.61
CA GLY A 291 -7.09 20.76 -8.66
C GLY A 291 -6.49 20.62 -7.26
N PHE A 292 -5.54 21.48 -6.89
CA PHE A 292 -5.14 21.62 -5.49
C PHE A 292 -6.15 22.51 -4.76
N ASP A 293 -6.53 22.13 -3.54
CA ASP A 293 -7.44 22.91 -2.72
C ASP A 293 -6.66 23.49 -1.54
N GLU A 294 -6.32 24.78 -1.64
CA GLU A 294 -5.50 25.48 -0.65
C GLU A 294 -6.25 25.62 0.68
N ASP A 295 -7.56 25.89 0.64
CA ASP A 295 -8.40 25.98 1.85
C ASP A 295 -8.39 24.66 2.64
N LEU A 296 -8.55 23.51 1.98
CA LEU A 296 -8.51 22.20 2.64
C LEU A 296 -7.10 21.81 3.11
N TYR A 297 -6.06 22.31 2.45
CA TYR A 297 -4.69 22.16 2.94
C TYR A 297 -4.44 23.03 4.19
N ASP A 298 -4.92 24.27 4.21
CA ASP A 298 -4.84 25.17 5.35
C ASP A 298 -5.62 24.62 6.55
N GLU A 299 -6.80 24.03 6.32
CA GLU A 299 -7.52 23.28 7.35
C GLU A 299 -6.66 22.15 7.91
N HIS A 300 -6.07 21.32 7.05
CA HIS A 300 -5.17 20.24 7.45
C HIS A 300 -3.98 20.74 8.27
N TYR A 301 -3.35 21.83 7.85
CA TYR A 301 -2.20 22.42 8.52
C TYR A 301 -2.49 22.83 9.96
N ASN A 302 -3.74 23.21 10.25
CA ASN A 302 -4.18 23.63 11.57
C ASN A 302 -4.71 22.48 12.46
N LEU A 303 -4.81 21.25 11.94
CA LEU A 303 -5.21 20.07 12.70
C LEU A 303 -4.04 19.51 13.53
N ASP A 304 -4.37 18.80 14.62
CA ASP A 304 -3.37 18.04 15.36
C ASP A 304 -2.87 16.80 14.60
N GLU A 305 -1.75 16.20 15.06
CA GLU A 305 -1.11 15.05 14.38
C GLU A 305 -2.05 13.86 14.16
N GLU A 306 -3.03 13.61 15.04
CA GLU A 306 -3.95 12.48 14.89
C GLU A 306 -5.08 12.82 13.91
N GLU A 307 -5.59 14.05 13.96
CA GLU A 307 -6.63 14.55 13.05
C GLU A 307 -6.11 14.69 11.61
N GLN A 308 -4.85 15.11 11.45
CA GLN A 308 -4.16 15.21 10.15
C GLN A 308 -4.21 13.89 9.36
N LYS A 309 -4.08 12.74 10.03
CA LYS A 309 -4.08 11.40 9.40
C LYS A 309 -5.37 11.06 8.68
N THR A 310 -6.47 11.74 9.00
CA THR A 310 -7.80 11.50 8.40
C THR A 310 -8.36 12.70 7.65
N SER A 311 -7.59 13.79 7.55
CA SER A 311 -7.97 14.99 6.80
C SER A 311 -8.20 14.73 5.31
N ALA A 312 -8.97 15.59 4.67
CA ALA A 312 -9.23 15.53 3.24
C ALA A 312 -7.93 15.62 2.41
N TYR A 313 -7.02 16.53 2.79
CA TYR A 313 -5.68 16.64 2.20
C TYR A 313 -4.90 15.33 2.30
N ARG A 314 -4.85 14.71 3.48
CA ARG A 314 -4.08 13.48 3.69
C ARG A 314 -4.57 12.35 2.79
N ILE A 315 -5.89 12.12 2.77
CA ILE A 315 -6.51 11.09 1.94
C ILE A 315 -6.24 11.37 0.46
N ALA A 316 -6.37 12.62 0.03
CA ALA A 316 -6.15 13.02 -1.35
C ALA A 316 -4.69 12.81 -1.79
N MET A 317 -3.72 13.32 -1.02
CA MET A 317 -2.31 13.19 -1.36
C MET A 317 -1.80 11.76 -1.27
N GLU A 318 -2.31 10.92 -0.35
CA GLU A 318 -2.01 9.49 -0.36
C GLU A 318 -2.53 8.81 -1.64
N GLU A 319 -3.71 9.21 -2.13
CA GLU A 319 -4.24 8.67 -3.38
C GLU A 319 -3.44 9.14 -4.59
N VAL A 320 -3.02 10.41 -4.63
CA VAL A 320 -2.09 10.92 -5.66
C VAL A 320 -0.75 10.18 -5.59
N LEU A 321 -0.18 9.99 -4.39
CA LEU A 321 1.10 9.30 -4.20
C LEU A 321 1.02 7.85 -4.65
N LYS A 322 -0.08 7.13 -4.33
CA LYS A 322 -0.35 5.79 -4.84
C LYS A 322 -0.42 5.79 -6.37
N LYS A 323 -1.11 6.75 -6.99
CA LYS A 323 -1.13 6.90 -8.45
C LYS A 323 0.24 7.23 -9.03
N VAL A 324 1.05 8.04 -8.36
CA VAL A 324 2.43 8.34 -8.78
C VAL A 324 3.33 7.11 -8.70
N GLN A 325 3.16 6.26 -7.68
CA GLN A 325 3.88 4.99 -7.53
C GLN A 325 3.44 3.93 -8.55
N ILE A 326 2.13 3.88 -8.84
CA ILE A 326 1.52 2.91 -9.76
C ILE A 326 1.59 3.35 -11.22
N GLY A 327 1.61 4.66 -11.46
CA GLY A 327 1.64 5.27 -12.77
C GLY A 327 3.05 5.47 -13.32
N ASN A 328 3.12 6.07 -14.51
CA ASN A 328 4.37 6.25 -15.23
C ASN A 328 5.16 7.51 -14.78
N ALA A 329 4.57 8.29 -13.87
CA ALA A 329 5.10 9.55 -13.33
C ALA A 329 6.60 9.48 -12.98
N ILE A 330 6.99 8.51 -12.15
CA ILE A 330 8.37 8.35 -11.65
C ILE A 330 9.17 7.31 -12.44
N ALA A 331 8.61 6.75 -13.52
CA ALA A 331 9.33 5.81 -14.37
C ALA A 331 10.41 6.51 -15.19
N SER A 332 10.20 7.77 -15.55
CA SER A 332 11.15 8.60 -16.29
C SER A 332 12.40 8.97 -15.47
N LEU A 333 12.35 8.88 -14.14
CA LEU A 333 13.49 9.17 -13.27
C LEU A 333 14.54 8.06 -13.37
N LYS A 334 15.81 8.45 -13.51
CA LYS A 334 16.95 7.57 -13.23
C LYS A 334 17.06 7.41 -11.71
N LYS A 335 16.67 6.25 -11.18
CA LYS A 335 16.52 6.00 -9.74
C LYS A 335 17.71 5.22 -9.16
N SER A 336 18.03 5.45 -7.89
CA SER A 336 18.90 4.58 -7.10
C SER A 336 18.11 3.44 -6.47
N GLU A 337 18.81 2.39 -6.03
CA GLU A 337 18.22 1.34 -5.20
C GLU A 337 18.75 1.44 -3.77
N PRO A 338 17.87 1.61 -2.75
CA PRO A 338 16.42 1.82 -2.84
C PRO A 338 16.03 3.23 -3.32
N PHE A 339 14.80 3.36 -3.83
CA PHE A 339 14.15 4.63 -4.16
C PHE A 339 12.92 4.82 -3.27
N PHE A 340 12.84 5.94 -2.56
CA PHE A 340 11.76 6.19 -1.60
C PHE A 340 10.69 7.10 -2.16
N VAL A 341 9.43 6.81 -1.86
CA VAL A 341 8.28 7.65 -2.22
C VAL A 341 7.40 7.82 -0.99
N PHE A 342 7.18 9.04 -0.53
CA PHE A 342 6.39 9.29 0.68
C PHE A 342 5.72 10.65 0.70
N LEU A 343 4.67 10.76 1.51
CA LEU A 343 4.02 12.03 1.84
C LEU A 343 4.63 12.55 3.14
N ARG A 344 5.01 13.84 3.19
CA ARG A 344 5.50 14.46 4.42
C ARG A 344 4.32 15.01 5.25
N GLU A 345 4.40 14.74 6.55
CA GLU A 345 3.54 15.34 7.56
C GLU A 345 4.25 16.56 8.17
N HIS A 346 3.48 17.60 8.47
CA HIS A 346 3.97 18.74 9.22
C HIS A 346 4.01 18.38 10.72
N THR A 347 5.10 17.76 11.16
CA THR A 347 5.40 17.62 12.60
C THR A 347 6.07 18.89 13.09
N TYR A 348 5.38 19.71 13.89
CA TYR A 348 5.95 20.90 14.55
C TYR A 348 6.17 20.67 16.03
#